data_AF-A0A2M9HF94-F1
#
_entry.id   AF-A0A2M9HF94-F1
#
_cell.length_a   1.000
_cell.length_b   1.000
_cell.length_c   1.000
_cell.angle_alpha   90.00
_cell.angle_beta   90.00
_cell.angle_gamma   90.00
#
_symmetry.space_group_name_H-M   'P 1'
#
loop_
_entity.id
_entity.type
_entity.pdbx_description
1 polymer ?
#
loop_
_entity_poly.entity_id
_entity_poly.type
_entity_poly.pdbx_seq_one_letter_code
_entity_poly.pdbx_strand_id
1 'polypeptide(L)'
;MNAMTASAPTLEQPLFTISGYGRTYRLTEDEFNAAMHAADAVAGASHPLTTGEAAEILGVSAKTVARLLDAGEMPFYRNGTAGHRMVELRDVIAYKSKRERRHNLMEQARGLAYRMGGYDIPDETANGTAK
;
A
#
# COMPACT_ATOMS: atom_id res chain seq x y z
N MET A 1 -53.23 -6.43 25.61
CA MET A 1 -53.04 -5.21 24.80
C MET A 1 -52.03 -4.33 25.51
N ASN A 2 -50.79 -4.27 25.00
CA ASN A 2 -49.89 -3.11 25.12
C ASN A 2 -48.68 -3.35 24.22
N ALA A 3 -48.59 -2.56 23.15
CA ALA A 3 -47.46 -2.55 22.23
C ALA A 3 -46.33 -1.76 22.89
N MET A 4 -45.23 -2.44 23.20
CA MET A 4 -44.04 -1.87 23.83
C MET A 4 -42.99 -1.66 22.73
N THR A 5 -42.88 -0.40 22.31
CA THR A 5 -41.76 0.29 21.65
C THR A 5 -40.59 -0.58 21.16
N ALA A 6 -40.57 -0.86 19.86
CA ALA A 6 -39.36 -1.32 19.19
C ALA A 6 -38.43 -0.11 18.98
N SER A 7 -37.42 0.02 19.83
CA SER A 7 -36.30 0.93 19.65
C SER A 7 -35.56 0.57 18.36
N ALA A 8 -35.58 1.47 17.38
CA ALA A 8 -34.77 1.34 16.17
C ALA A 8 -33.27 1.36 16.56
N PRO A 9 -32.42 0.45 16.05
CA PRO A 9 -30.99 0.52 16.30
C PRO A 9 -30.38 1.67 15.49
N THR A 10 -29.88 2.69 16.20
CA THR A 10 -28.99 3.72 15.67
C THR A 10 -27.67 3.05 15.27
N LEU A 11 -27.55 2.64 14.02
CA LEU A 11 -26.27 2.27 13.45
C LEU A 11 -25.59 3.56 12.97
N GLU A 12 -24.75 4.12 13.84
CA GLU A 12 -23.70 5.07 13.45
C GLU A 12 -22.71 4.36 12.51
N GLN A 13 -23.09 4.20 11.25
CA GLN A 13 -22.15 3.86 10.18
C GLN A 13 -21.56 5.17 9.63
N PRO A 14 -20.27 5.18 9.22
CA PRO A 14 -19.69 6.37 8.60
C PRO A 14 -20.51 6.76 7.37
N LEU A 15 -21.08 7.97 7.41
CA LEU A 15 -21.92 8.52 6.36
C LEU A 15 -21.05 8.92 5.17
N PHE A 16 -20.93 8.05 4.18
CA PHE A 16 -20.25 8.36 2.93
C PHE A 16 -21.16 9.25 2.06
N THR A 17 -20.59 10.32 1.50
CA THR A 17 -21.32 11.22 0.59
C THR A 17 -20.57 11.38 -0.72
N ILE A 18 -21.29 11.28 -1.84
CA ILE A 18 -20.80 11.65 -3.17
C ILE A 18 -21.46 12.97 -3.57
N SER A 19 -20.65 13.91 -4.02
CA SER A 19 -21.11 15.20 -4.53
C SER A 19 -20.94 15.26 -6.05
N GLY A 20 -22.01 15.57 -6.77
CA GLY A 20 -22.01 15.72 -8.22
C GLY A 20 -23.20 16.55 -8.68
N TYR A 21 -23.00 17.40 -9.70
CA TYR A 21 -24.05 18.30 -10.24
C TYR A 21 -24.74 19.18 -9.17
N GLY A 22 -24.01 19.63 -8.15
CA GLY A 22 -24.55 20.45 -7.07
C GLY A 22 -25.46 19.70 -6.09
N ARG A 23 -25.47 18.36 -6.15
CA ARG A 23 -26.25 17.51 -5.25
C ARG A 23 -25.33 16.59 -4.46
N THR A 24 -25.66 16.42 -3.18
CA THR A 24 -25.01 15.47 -2.27
C THR A 24 -25.89 14.26 -2.09
N TYR A 25 -25.37 13.09 -2.45
CA TYR A 25 -26.05 11.81 -2.26
C TYR A 25 -25.46 11.12 -1.03
N ARG A 26 -26.35 10.66 -0.14
CA ARG A 26 -25.97 9.81 1.00
C ARG A 26 -25.95 8.38 0.51
N LEU A 27 -24.85 7.69 0.79
CA LEU A 27 -24.63 6.31 0.39
C LEU A 27 -24.35 5.49 1.63
N THR A 28 -24.82 4.25 1.63
CA THR A 28 -24.30 3.23 2.52
C THR A 28 -22.86 2.86 2.11
N GLU A 29 -22.11 2.21 2.98
CA GLU A 29 -20.74 1.77 2.70
C GLU A 29 -20.66 0.89 1.44
N ASP A 30 -21.59 -0.06 1.29
CA ASP A 30 -21.66 -0.96 0.14
C ASP A 30 -21.93 -0.21 -1.17
N GLU A 31 -22.85 0.77 -1.15
CA GLU A 31 -23.18 1.57 -2.33
C GLU A 31 -22.05 2.54 -2.70
N PHE A 32 -21.37 3.10 -1.71
CA PHE A 32 -20.20 3.94 -1.93
C PHE A 32 -19.06 3.13 -2.56
N ASN A 33 -18.80 1.93 -2.04
CA ASN A 33 -17.79 1.03 -2.59
C ASN A 33 -18.13 0.59 -4.01
N ALA A 34 -19.40 0.26 -4.29
CA ALA A 34 -19.85 -0.07 -5.64
C ALA A 34 -19.70 1.11 -6.62
N ALA A 35 -20.01 2.34 -6.19
CA ALA A 35 -19.83 3.54 -6.99
C ALA A 35 -18.35 3.83 -7.26
N MET A 36 -17.48 3.66 -6.26
CA MET A 36 -16.03 3.79 -6.42
C MET A 36 -15.46 2.74 -7.37
N HIS A 37 -15.88 1.48 -7.25
CA HIS A 37 -15.46 0.43 -8.18
C HIS A 37 -15.90 0.70 -9.63
N ALA A 38 -17.11 1.21 -9.83
CA ALA A 38 -17.57 1.61 -11.14
C ALA A 38 -16.79 2.82 -11.69
N ALA A 39 -16.46 3.79 -10.83
CA ALA A 39 -15.63 4.93 -11.20
C ALA A 39 -14.20 4.49 -11.56
N ASP A 40 -13.58 3.59 -10.79
CA ASP A 40 -12.25 3.03 -11.03
C ASP A 40 -12.19 2.25 -12.36
N ALA A 41 -13.26 1.51 -12.66
CA ALA A 41 -13.41 0.77 -13.92
C ALA A 41 -13.53 1.70 -15.14
N VAL A 42 -14.19 2.85 -14.99
CA VAL A 42 -14.36 3.85 -16.05
C VAL A 42 -13.14 4.76 -16.19
N ALA A 43 -12.44 5.06 -15.09
CA ALA A 43 -11.28 5.97 -15.06
C ALA A 43 -9.96 5.30 -15.48
N GLY A 44 -9.92 3.98 -15.62
CA GLY A 44 -8.74 3.27 -16.15
C GLY A 44 -7.54 3.26 -15.20
N ALA A 45 -7.75 2.79 -13.97
CA ALA A 45 -6.71 2.48 -12.97
C ALA A 45 -6.19 3.65 -12.11
N SER A 46 -7.08 4.30 -11.36
CA SER A 46 -6.71 4.80 -10.03
C SER A 46 -7.30 3.84 -9.02
N HIS A 47 -6.47 3.27 -8.15
CA HIS A 47 -6.94 2.39 -7.08
C HIS A 47 -6.22 2.84 -5.80
N PRO A 48 -6.88 3.68 -4.99
CA PRO A 48 -6.33 4.17 -3.74
C PRO A 48 -6.08 3.01 -2.78
N LEU A 49 -4.85 2.86 -2.33
CA LEU A 49 -4.48 1.90 -1.30
C LEU A 49 -4.16 2.63 0.01
N THR A 50 -4.63 2.05 1.10
CA THR A 50 -4.13 2.40 2.43
C THR A 50 -2.67 1.97 2.57
N THR A 51 -1.97 2.55 3.56
CA THR A 51 -0.62 2.08 3.93
C THR A 51 -0.57 0.62 4.35
N GLY A 52 -1.70 0.03 4.78
CA GLY A 52 -1.82 -1.38 5.13
C GLY A 52 -1.79 -2.26 3.89
N GLU A 53 -2.68 -2.00 2.94
CA GLU A 53 -2.78 -2.78 1.69
C GLU A 53 -1.50 -2.65 0.84
N ALA A 54 -0.92 -1.45 0.77
CA ALA A 54 0.37 -1.25 0.12
C ALA A 54 1.49 -2.08 0.79
N ALA A 55 1.41 -2.30 2.10
CA ALA A 55 2.40 -3.09 2.83
C ALA A 55 2.31 -4.58 2.50
N GLU A 56 1.10 -5.11 2.36
CA GLU A 56 0.87 -6.49 1.91
C GLU A 56 1.46 -6.74 0.52
N ILE A 57 1.24 -5.81 -0.42
CA ILE A 57 1.76 -5.92 -1.81
C ILE A 57 3.30 -5.87 -1.84
N LEU A 58 3.89 -5.01 -1.00
CA LEU A 58 5.34 -4.84 -0.90
C LEU A 58 6.02 -5.91 -0.03
N GLY A 59 5.26 -6.71 0.72
CA GLY A 59 5.77 -7.70 1.66
C GLY A 59 6.52 -7.07 2.85
N VAL A 60 6.10 -5.89 3.30
CA VAL A 60 6.73 -5.15 4.41
C VAL A 60 5.68 -4.75 5.45
N SER A 61 6.10 -4.11 6.55
CA SER A 61 5.16 -3.59 7.54
C SER A 61 4.53 -2.26 7.10
N ALA A 62 3.29 -1.97 7.52
CA ALA A 62 2.62 -0.69 7.27
C ALA A 62 3.44 0.52 7.80
N LYS A 63 4.18 0.33 8.92
CA LYS A 63 5.10 1.34 9.46
C LYS A 63 6.27 1.60 8.51
N THR A 64 6.79 0.57 7.84
CA THR A 64 7.83 0.72 6.82
C THR A 64 7.29 1.49 5.62
N VAL A 65 6.08 1.17 5.14
CA VAL A 65 5.45 1.93 4.06
C VAL A 65 5.29 3.40 4.45
N ALA A 66 4.76 3.69 5.63
CA ALA A 66 4.64 5.06 6.12
C ALA A 66 5.99 5.83 6.08
N ARG A 67 7.09 5.18 6.48
CA ARG A 67 8.44 5.77 6.38
C ARG A 67 8.89 6.01 4.95
N LEU A 68 8.56 5.11 4.01
CA LEU A 68 8.88 5.28 2.60
C LEU A 68 8.10 6.47 2.00
N LEU A 69 6.85 6.64 2.39
CA LEU A 69 6.02 7.78 1.98
C LEU A 69 6.56 9.09 2.56
N ASP A 70 6.90 9.10 3.85
CA ASP A 70 7.49 10.28 4.49
C ASP A 70 8.87 10.64 3.91
N ALA A 71 9.61 9.65 3.38
CA ALA A 71 10.86 9.84 2.64
C ALA A 71 10.67 10.30 1.18
N GLY A 72 9.43 10.33 0.68
CA GLY A 72 9.11 10.73 -0.69
C GLY A 72 9.48 9.68 -1.76
N GLU A 73 9.67 8.41 -1.37
CA GLU A 73 9.98 7.33 -2.32
C GLU A 73 8.79 6.95 -3.20
N MET A 74 7.57 7.24 -2.73
CA MET A 74 6.33 7.09 -3.49
C MET A 74 5.43 8.30 -3.23
N PRO A 75 4.71 8.79 -4.25
CA PRO A 75 3.69 9.82 -4.07
C PRO A 75 2.54 9.30 -3.20
N PHE A 76 2.03 10.16 -2.34
CA PHE A 76 0.87 9.86 -1.51
C PHE A 76 0.00 11.10 -1.38
N TYR A 77 -1.26 10.90 -1.09
CA TYR A 77 -2.19 11.95 -0.71
C TYR A 77 -2.87 11.60 0.60
N ARG A 78 -3.52 12.59 1.21
CA ARG A 78 -4.32 12.40 2.43
C ARG A 78 -5.78 12.52 2.05
N ASN A 79 -6.54 11.46 2.28
CA ASN A 79 -7.98 11.52 2.08
C ASN A 79 -8.64 12.12 3.33
N GLY A 80 -9.26 13.29 3.16
CA GLY A 80 -10.37 13.80 3.96
C GLY A 80 -10.23 13.72 5.49
N THR A 81 -11.38 13.79 6.18
CA THR A 81 -11.58 14.06 7.62
C THR A 81 -10.75 13.21 8.59
N ALA A 82 -10.26 12.04 8.17
CA ALA A 82 -9.46 11.13 9.00
C ALA A 82 -7.93 11.24 8.78
N GLY A 83 -7.48 11.95 7.73
CA GLY A 83 -6.05 12.23 7.51
C GLY A 83 -5.19 11.01 7.18
N HIS A 84 -5.79 9.87 6.84
CA HIS A 84 -5.07 8.67 6.46
C HIS A 84 -4.29 8.89 5.16
N ARG A 85 -3.05 8.39 5.13
CA ARG A 85 -2.20 8.41 3.94
C ARG A 85 -2.69 7.33 2.97
N MET A 86 -2.93 7.73 1.73
CA MET A 86 -3.33 6.85 0.63
C MET A 86 -2.32 6.96 -0.51
N VAL A 87 -2.09 5.84 -1.20
CA VAL A 87 -1.10 5.69 -2.28
C VAL A 87 -1.78 4.98 -3.43
N GLU A 88 -1.50 5.37 -4.66
CA GLU A 88 -2.04 4.67 -5.82
C GLU A 88 -1.36 3.30 -6.03
N LEU A 89 -2.15 2.27 -6.33
CA LEU A 89 -1.64 0.93 -6.67
C LEU A 89 -0.53 0.97 -7.74
N ARG A 90 -0.68 1.84 -8.74
CA ARG A 90 0.31 2.01 -9.82
C ARG A 90 1.68 2.41 -9.29
N ASP A 91 1.71 3.32 -8.32
CA ASP A 91 2.95 3.82 -7.72
C ASP A 91 3.59 2.76 -6.81
N VAL A 92 2.77 1.99 -6.08
CA VAL A 92 3.26 0.85 -5.27
C VAL A 92 3.94 -0.20 -6.16
N ILE A 93 3.30 -0.56 -7.28
CA ILE A 93 3.87 -1.53 -8.24
C ILE A 93 5.16 -0.97 -8.86
N ALA A 94 5.15 0.30 -9.29
CA ALA A 94 6.33 0.94 -9.88
C ALA A 94 7.52 0.96 -8.90
N TYR A 95 7.26 1.24 -7.62
CA TYR A 95 8.27 1.18 -6.57
C TYR A 95 8.84 -0.23 -6.38
N LYS A 96 7.98 -1.26 -6.35
CA LYS A 96 8.39 -2.66 -6.26
C LYS A 96 9.34 -3.03 -7.41
N SER A 97 8.96 -2.75 -8.65
CA SER A 97 9.79 -3.04 -9.82
C SER A 97 11.12 -2.27 -9.81
N LYS A 98 11.13 -1.00 -9.37
CA LYS A 98 12.36 -0.22 -9.20
C LYS A 98 13.28 -0.86 -8.15
N ARG A 99 12.72 -1.35 -7.04
CA ARG A 99 13.47 -2.03 -5.98
C ARG A 99 14.09 -3.34 -6.47
N GLU A 100 13.34 -4.17 -7.17
CA GLU A 100 13.82 -5.42 -7.75
C GLU A 100 14.93 -5.17 -8.79
N ARG A 101 14.74 -4.16 -9.65
CA ARG A 101 15.77 -3.78 -10.63
C ARG A 101 17.08 -3.35 -9.96
N ARG A 102 17.01 -2.55 -8.89
CA ARG A 102 18.21 -2.16 -8.13
C ARG A 102 18.91 -3.39 -7.55
N HIS A 103 18.16 -4.31 -6.94
CA HIS A 103 18.73 -5.54 -6.39
C HIS A 103 19.44 -6.37 -7.46
N ASN A 104 18.79 -6.55 -8.62
CA ASN A 104 19.37 -7.31 -9.73
C ASN A 104 20.61 -6.66 -10.32
N LEU A 105 20.66 -5.32 -10.38
CA LEU A 105 21.87 -4.59 -10.82
C LEU A 105 23.02 -4.77 -9.83
N MET A 106 22.74 -4.73 -8.53
CA MET A 106 23.75 -4.94 -7.49
C MET A 106 24.31 -6.37 -7.52
N GLU A 107 23.45 -7.38 -7.68
CA GLU A 107 23.89 -8.78 -7.85
C GLU A 107 24.75 -8.95 -9.12
N GLN A 108 24.37 -8.32 -10.24
CA GLN A 108 25.18 -8.35 -11.45
C GLN A 108 26.56 -7.68 -11.25
N ALA A 109 26.59 -6.52 -10.58
CA ALA A 109 27.83 -5.84 -10.24
C ALA A 109 28.72 -6.70 -9.32
N ARG A 110 28.12 -7.38 -8.34
CA ARG A 110 28.82 -8.33 -7.46
C ARG A 110 29.42 -9.51 -8.25
N GLY A 111 28.64 -10.11 -9.14
CA GLY A 111 29.12 -11.21 -10.00
C GLY A 111 30.22 -10.78 -10.98
N LEU A 112 30.18 -9.55 -11.48
CA LEU A 112 31.26 -8.96 -12.27
C LEU A 112 32.53 -8.74 -11.44
N ALA A 113 32.41 -8.13 -10.26
CA ALA A 113 33.54 -7.92 -9.35
C ALA A 113 34.21 -9.25 -8.96
N TYR A 114 33.42 -10.30 -8.70
CA TYR A 114 33.92 -11.64 -8.44
C TYR A 114 34.76 -12.19 -9.60
N ARG A 115 34.24 -12.13 -10.84
CA ARG A 115 34.98 -12.59 -12.03
C ARG A 115 36.26 -11.80 -12.28
N MET A 116 36.31 -10.55 -11.83
CA MET A 116 37.46 -9.67 -11.95
C MET A 116 38.46 -9.82 -10.78
N GLY A 117 38.21 -10.75 -9.84
CA GLY A 117 39.09 -10.99 -8.69
C GLY A 117 39.04 -9.90 -7.61
N GLY A 118 37.97 -9.09 -7.58
CA GLY A 118 37.83 -7.96 -6.66
C GLY A 118 37.34 -8.31 -5.24
N TYR A 119 37.11 -9.59 -4.95
CA TYR A 119 36.75 -10.10 -3.62
C TYR A 119 37.50 -11.40 -3.35
N ASP A 120 38.22 -11.47 -2.23
CA ASP A 120 38.60 -12.74 -1.61
C ASP A 120 37.37 -13.31 -0.89
N ILE A 121 37.07 -14.59 -1.14
CA ILE A 121 36.09 -15.33 -0.34
C ILE A 121 36.76 -15.50 1.05
N PRO A 122 36.16 -15.04 2.17
CA PRO A 122 36.65 -15.44 3.47
C PRO A 122 36.61 -16.95 3.51
N ASP A 123 37.77 -17.56 3.64
CA ASP A 123 37.98 -18.99 3.57
C ASP A 123 37.02 -19.69 4.54
N GLU A 124 36.00 -20.39 4.02
CA GLU A 124 35.07 -21.18 4.83
C GLU A 124 35.80 -22.32 5.58
N THR A 125 37.09 -22.54 5.33
CA THR A 125 37.93 -23.48 6.08
C THR A 125 38.52 -22.92 7.38
N ALA A 126 38.28 -21.65 7.72
CA ALA A 126 38.69 -21.07 9.01
C ALA A 126 37.79 -21.46 10.19
N ASN A 127 36.90 -22.46 10.04
CA ASN A 127 36.36 -23.21 11.18
C ASN A 127 37.17 -24.50 11.40
N GLY A 128 38.49 -24.31 11.52
CA GLY A 128 39.39 -25.28 12.11
C GLY A 128 39.15 -25.34 13.61
N THR A 129 38.55 -26.45 14.05
CA THR A 129 39.11 -27.30 15.11
C THR A 129 39.99 -26.55 16.13
N ALA A 130 39.36 -26.01 17.17
CA ALA A 130 40.06 -25.64 18.40
C ALA A 130 39.56 -26.55 19.54
N LYS A 131 40.29 -27.67 19.67
CA LYS A 131 40.63 -28.43 20.88
C LYS A 131 39.54 -28.80 21.90
#